data_AF-A0A7C5X7V6-F1
#
_entry.id   AF-A0A7C5X7V6-F1
#
_cell.length_a   1.000
_cell.length_b   1.000
_cell.length_c   1.000
_cell.angle_alpha   90.00
_cell.angle_beta   90.00
_cell.angle_gamma   90.00
#
_symmetry.space_group_name_H-M   'P 1'
#
loop_
_entity.id
_entity.type
_entity.pdbx_description
1 polymer ?
#
loop_
_entity_poly.entity_id
_entity_poly.type
_entity_poly.pdbx_seq_one_letter_code
_entity_poly.pdbx_strand_id
1 'polypeptide(L)'
;ARKSLKEKQFGLVVCGNSPTFLYEVIRIVRGKENGFFLPKAIIGLPVGFVSAESVKRELTKVEEVPFLTNLSPKGGTPTAVSATIFILNKVRSKRGKELKYGQHT
;
A
#
# COMPACT_ATOMS: atom_id res chain seq x y z
N ALA A 1 -3.29 -5.95 -9.78
CA ALA A 1 -2.01 -5.22 -9.73
C ALA A 1 -1.67 -4.60 -11.09
N ARG A 2 -1.40 -5.41 -12.12
CA ARG A 2 -0.93 -4.94 -13.44
C ARG A 2 -1.78 -3.83 -14.08
N LYS A 3 -3.11 -3.98 -14.15
CA LYS A 3 -3.99 -2.93 -14.72
C LYS A 3 -3.84 -1.60 -13.98
N SER A 4 -3.94 -1.62 -12.64
CA SER A 4 -3.86 -0.44 -11.79
C SER A 4 -2.51 0.28 -11.86
N LEU A 5 -1.41 -0.46 -11.98
CA LEU A 5 -0.06 0.12 -12.08
C LEU A 5 0.26 0.70 -13.46
N LYS A 6 -0.63 0.58 -14.45
CA LYS A 6 -0.50 1.27 -15.75
C LYS A 6 -1.13 2.67 -15.76
N GLU A 7 -1.81 3.08 -14.69
CA GLU A 7 -2.50 4.37 -14.62
C GLU A 7 -1.55 5.49 -14.15
N LYS A 8 -1.48 6.60 -14.90
CA LYS A 8 -0.51 7.71 -14.72
C LYS A 8 -0.60 8.48 -13.39
N GLN A 9 -1.64 8.26 -12.58
CA GLN A 9 -1.89 9.00 -11.32
C GLN A 9 -1.73 8.14 -10.05
N PHE A 10 -1.04 7.01 -10.13
CA PHE A 10 -0.98 6.08 -9.01
C PHE A 10 0.01 6.53 -7.91
N GLY A 11 -0.50 7.16 -6.85
CA GLY A 11 0.31 7.67 -5.74
C GLY A 11 0.59 6.65 -4.64
N LEU A 12 -0.42 5.92 -4.17
CA LEU A 12 -0.34 5.04 -2.99
C LEU A 12 -0.99 3.69 -3.27
N VAL A 13 -0.23 2.60 -3.18
CA VAL A 13 -0.81 1.24 -3.24
C VAL A 13 -1.29 0.87 -1.85
N VAL A 14 -2.54 0.42 -1.74
CA VAL A 14 -3.10 -0.07 -0.47
C VAL A 14 -3.60 -1.49 -0.65
N CYS A 15 -3.03 -2.42 0.09
CA CYS A 15 -3.40 -3.84 0.10
C CYS A 15 -3.83 -4.24 1.51
N GLY A 16 -5.15 -4.39 1.73
CA GLY A 16 -5.69 -4.87 3.01
C GLY A 16 -6.12 -6.34 3.02
N ASN A 17 -6.30 -6.97 1.86
CA ASN A 17 -6.86 -8.32 1.78
C ASN A 17 -5.88 -9.32 1.16
N SER A 18 -5.63 -9.17 -0.15
CA SER A 18 -5.03 -10.23 -0.97
C SER A 18 -3.49 -10.28 -0.88
N PRO A 19 -2.89 -11.36 -0.34
CA PRO A 19 -1.45 -11.56 -0.39
C PRO A 19 -0.91 -11.65 -1.82
N THR A 20 -1.68 -12.27 -2.73
CA THR A 20 -1.29 -12.42 -4.14
C THR A 20 -1.19 -11.09 -4.86
N PHE A 21 -2.08 -10.14 -4.55
CA PHE A 21 -1.98 -8.78 -5.06
C PHE A 21 -0.69 -8.09 -4.58
N LEU A 22 -0.37 -8.19 -3.29
CA LEU A 22 0.84 -7.58 -2.73
C LEU A 22 2.12 -8.18 -3.35
N TYR A 23 2.14 -9.50 -3.52
CA TYR A 23 3.26 -10.20 -4.17
C TYR A 23 3.50 -9.67 -5.58
N GLU A 24 2.43 -9.49 -6.36
CA GLU A 24 2.55 -8.99 -7.73
C GLU A 24 2.99 -7.52 -7.80
N VAL A 25 2.59 -6.70 -6.83
CA VAL A 25 3.10 -5.32 -6.69
C VAL A 25 4.60 -5.35 -6.41
N ILE A 26 5.08 -6.18 -5.48
CA ILE A 26 6.50 -6.33 -5.16
C ILE A 26 7.29 -6.75 -6.40
N ARG A 27 6.79 -7.74 -7.15
CA ARG A 27 7.44 -8.22 -8.37
C ARG A 27 7.62 -7.11 -9.41
N ILE A 28 6.58 -6.32 -9.65
CA ILE A 28 6.62 -5.22 -10.62
C ILE A 28 7.58 -4.12 -10.17
N VAL A 29 7.55 -3.76 -8.88
CA VAL A 29 8.41 -2.71 -8.31
C VAL A 29 9.89 -3.11 -8.39
N ARG A 30 10.24 -4.34 -8.00
CA ARG A 30 11.62 -4.85 -8.05
C ARG A 30 12.10 -5.09 -9.48
N GLY A 31 11.22 -5.58 -10.36
CA GLY A 31 11.57 -5.98 -11.71
C GLY A 31 11.75 -4.82 -12.70
N LYS A 32 11.34 -3.59 -12.35
CA LYS A 32 11.30 -2.42 -13.25
C LYS A 32 10.75 -2.76 -14.65
N GLU A 33 9.69 -3.57 -14.69
CA GLU A 33 9.04 -3.95 -15.95
C GLU A 33 8.57 -2.68 -16.70
N ASN A 34 8.93 -2.56 -17.98
CA ASN A 34 8.55 -1.42 -18.80
C ASN A 34 7.01 -1.28 -18.89
N GLY A 35 6.53 -0.04 -18.83
CA GLY A 35 5.10 0.29 -18.97
C GLY A 35 4.30 0.23 -17.66
N PHE A 36 4.93 0.02 -16.50
CA PHE A 36 4.31 0.19 -15.19
C PHE A 36 4.88 1.41 -14.46
N PHE A 37 4.02 2.13 -13.75
CA PHE A 37 4.41 3.23 -12.89
C PHE A 37 4.81 2.72 -11.51
N LEU A 38 5.91 3.26 -10.99
CA LEU A 38 6.29 3.02 -9.60
C LEU A 38 5.40 3.84 -8.66
N PRO A 39 4.73 3.21 -7.69
CA PRO A 39 3.97 3.95 -6.70
C PRO A 39 4.89 4.79 -5.81
N LYS A 40 4.37 5.85 -5.20
CA LYS A 40 5.14 6.68 -4.26
C LYS A 40 5.28 6.04 -2.89
N ALA A 41 4.34 5.18 -2.51
CA ALA A 41 4.40 4.37 -1.29
C ALA A 41 3.49 3.15 -1.38
N ILE A 42 3.71 2.17 -0.50
CA ILE A 42 2.90 0.95 -0.38
C ILE A 42 2.40 0.77 1.06
N ILE A 43 1.12 0.47 1.26
CA ILE A 43 0.56 -0.07 2.51
C ILE A 43 0.25 -1.54 2.26
N GLY A 44 1.10 -2.43 2.77
CA GLY A 44 0.98 -3.87 2.62
C GLY A 44 0.49 -4.52 3.90
N LEU A 45 -0.81 -4.61 4.10
CA LEU A 45 -1.45 -5.20 5.28
C LEU A 45 -2.44 -6.33 4.93
N PRO A 46 -2.12 -7.28 4.04
CA PRO A 46 -2.98 -8.43 3.82
C PRO A 46 -3.12 -9.28 5.09
N VAL A 47 -4.26 -9.95 5.21
CA VAL A 47 -4.57 -10.92 6.26
C VAL A 47 -4.59 -12.32 5.66
N GLY A 48 -4.15 -13.31 6.42
CA GLY A 48 -4.26 -14.71 6.01
C GLY A 48 -3.27 -15.61 6.73
N PHE A 49 -3.59 -16.89 6.78
CA PHE A 49 -2.83 -17.90 7.52
C PHE A 49 -1.78 -18.63 6.68
N VAL A 50 -1.82 -18.47 5.35
CA VAL A 50 -0.93 -19.19 4.42
C VAL A 50 0.22 -18.30 3.95
N SER A 51 -0.09 -17.21 3.22
CA SER A 51 0.94 -16.42 2.52
C SER A 51 1.08 -14.99 3.02
N ALA A 52 0.26 -14.53 3.98
CA ALA A 52 0.23 -13.11 4.35
C ALA A 52 1.53 -12.66 5.03
N GLU A 53 2.06 -13.45 5.96
CA GLU A 53 3.30 -13.09 6.65
C GLU A 53 4.52 -13.15 5.71
N SER A 54 4.62 -14.21 4.89
CA SER A 54 5.74 -14.38 3.95
C SER A 54 5.78 -13.25 2.92
N VAL A 55 4.65 -12.85 2.33
CA VAL A 55 4.65 -11.73 1.39
C VAL A 55 5.00 -10.39 2.06
N LYS A 56 4.63 -10.19 3.32
CA LYS A 56 5.01 -8.99 4.08
C LYS A 56 6.50 -8.97 4.39
N ARG A 57 7.12 -10.13 4.63
CA ARG A 57 8.60 -10.26 4.71
C ARG A 57 9.28 -10.01 3.37
N GLU A 58 8.65 -10.37 2.25
CA GLU A 58 9.18 -9.98 0.93
C GLU A 58 9.09 -8.46 0.70
N LEU A 59 8.03 -7.82 1.21
CA LEU A 59 7.90 -6.37 1.13
C LEU A 59 9.03 -5.65 1.88
N THR A 60 9.53 -6.21 3.00
CA THR A 60 10.65 -5.58 3.73
C THR A 60 11.98 -5.58 2.99
N LYS A 61 12.08 -6.30 1.87
CA LYS A 61 13.26 -6.35 1.01
C LYS A 61 13.16 -5.38 -0.18
N VAL A 62 12.08 -4.61 -0.28
CA VAL A 62 11.89 -3.60 -1.33
C VAL A 62 12.63 -2.32 -0.92
N GLU A 63 13.50 -1.82 -1.79
CA GLU A 63 14.32 -0.62 -1.55
C GLU A 63 13.87 0.57 -2.41
N GLU A 64 13.12 0.31 -3.48
CA GLU A 64 12.75 1.28 -4.50
C GLU A 64 11.64 2.24 -4.04
N VAL A 65 10.78 1.78 -3.12
CA VAL A 65 9.57 2.49 -2.70
C VAL A 65 9.35 2.35 -1.19
N PRO A 66 9.07 3.43 -0.44
CA PRO A 66 8.76 3.33 0.98
C PRO A 66 7.46 2.57 1.22
N PHE A 67 7.40 1.81 2.32
CA PHE A 67 6.24 0.98 2.64
C PHE A 67 5.86 1.00 4.13
N LEU A 68 4.62 0.58 4.41
CA LEU A 68 4.11 0.29 5.73
C LEU A 68 3.52 -1.12 5.76
N THR A 69 3.93 -1.93 6.75
CA THR A 69 3.48 -3.31 6.91
C THR A 69 3.62 -3.77 8.36
N ASN A 70 3.16 -4.98 8.66
CA ASN A 70 3.40 -5.68 9.92
C ASN A 70 3.91 -7.10 9.65
N LEU A 71 4.77 -7.63 10.53
CA LEU A 71 5.33 -8.98 10.38
C LEU A 71 4.52 -10.00 11.18
N SER A 72 3.28 -10.22 10.76
CA SER A 72 2.40 -11.26 11.34
C SER A 72 1.35 -11.73 10.33
N PRO A 73 0.57 -12.79 10.61
CA PRO A 73 -0.59 -13.16 9.77
C PRO A 73 -1.74 -12.14 9.79
N LYS A 74 -1.77 -11.23 10.80
CA LYS A 74 -2.84 -10.24 10.98
C LYS A 74 -2.75 -9.12 9.96
N GLY A 75 -3.90 -8.58 9.57
CA GLY A 75 -4.02 -7.47 8.63
C GLY A 75 -5.49 -7.15 8.41
N GLY A 76 -5.85 -6.77 7.20
CA GLY A 76 -7.25 -6.55 6.83
C GLY A 76 -7.49 -5.16 6.26
N THR A 77 -8.60 -5.04 5.53
CA THR A 77 -9.09 -3.76 5.04
C THR A 77 -9.24 -2.71 6.14
N PRO A 78 -9.76 -2.99 7.36
CA PRO A 78 -9.88 -1.98 8.41
C PRO A 78 -8.53 -1.37 8.81
N THR A 79 -7.49 -2.20 9.00
CA THR A 79 -6.15 -1.72 9.35
C THR A 79 -5.53 -0.93 8.19
N ALA A 80 -5.70 -1.40 6.95
CA ALA A 80 -5.20 -0.72 5.76
C ALA A 80 -5.86 0.66 5.55
N VAL A 81 -7.17 0.75 5.75
CA VAL A 81 -7.94 2.01 5.68
C VAL A 81 -7.52 2.96 6.79
N SER A 82 -7.38 2.48 8.03
CA SER A 82 -6.91 3.29 9.17
C SER A 82 -5.53 3.91 8.89
N ALA A 83 -4.57 3.11 8.42
CA ALA A 83 -3.25 3.60 8.03
C ALA A 83 -3.31 4.64 6.90
N THR A 84 -4.17 4.40 5.90
CA THR A 84 -4.38 5.33 4.78
C THR A 84 -4.92 6.68 5.26
N ILE A 85 -5.96 6.66 6.10
CA ILE A 85 -6.58 7.86 6.67
C ILE A 85 -5.57 8.63 7.53
N PHE A 86 -4.78 7.93 8.37
CA PHE A 86 -3.73 8.54 9.17
C PHE A 86 -2.70 9.28 8.30
N ILE A 87 -2.18 8.62 7.26
CA ILE A 87 -1.21 9.22 6.32
C ILE A 87 -1.83 10.44 5.64
N LEU A 88 -3.08 10.33 5.16
CA LEU A 88 -3.78 11.45 4.51
C LEU A 88 -3.91 12.66 5.44
N ASN A 89 -4.32 12.44 6.68
CA ASN A 89 -4.45 13.50 7.68
C ASN A 89 -3.11 14.13 8.02
N LYS A 90 -2.04 13.32 8.15
CA LYS A 90 -0.70 13.83 8.42
C LYS A 90 -0.18 14.68 7.27
N VAL A 91 -0.43 14.28 6.02
CA VAL A 91 -0.08 15.07 4.82
C VAL A 91 -0.89 16.36 4.75
N ARG A 92 -2.20 16.34 5.05
CA ARG A 92 -3.05 17.54 5.06
C ARG A 92 -2.62 18.55 6.14
N SER A 93 -2.36 18.06 7.34
CA SER A 93 -1.87 18.88 8.47
C SER A 93 -0.53 19.56 8.13
N LYS A 94 0.43 18.84 7.52
CA LYS A 94 1.69 19.44 7.05
C LYS A 94 1.52 20.52 5.97
N ARG A 95 0.39 20.50 5.24
CA ARG A 95 0.08 21.48 4.19
C ARG A 95 -0.75 22.67 4.70
N GLY A 96 -0.94 22.81 6.01
CA GLY A 96 -1.72 23.90 6.61
C GLY A 96 -3.21 23.87 6.27
N LYS A 97 -3.74 22.73 5.79
CA LYS A 97 -5.17 22.60 5.48
C LYS A 97 -5.93 22.16 6.73
N GLU A 98 -7.00 22.87 7.04
CA GLU A 98 -7.92 22.56 8.15
C GLU A 98 -8.49 21.14 8.01
N LEU A 99 -8.51 20.39 9.11
CA LEU A 99 -8.95 19.00 9.16
C LEU A 99 -10.48 18.95 9.28
N LYS A 100 -11.21 18.99 8.16
CA LYS A 100 -12.65 18.68 8.16
C LYS A 100 -12.84 17.17 7.93
N TYR A 101 -13.13 16.44 8.99
CA TYR A 101 -13.54 15.03 8.93
C TYR A 101 -15.03 14.95 8.54
N GLY A 102 -15.41 13.94 7.75
CA GLY A 102 -16.82 13.56 7.59
C GLY A 102 -17.66 14.40 6.62
N GLN A 103 -17.08 15.11 5.66
CA GLN A 103 -17.90 15.61 4.54
C GLN A 103 -18.29 14.44 3.65
N HIS A 104 -19.52 13.96 3.85
CA HIS A 104 -20.24 13.15 2.89
C HIS A 104 -20.35 13.95 1.58
N THR A 105 -19.99 13.32 0.47
CA THR A 105 -20.53 13.70 -0.86
C THR A 105 -22.03 13.49 -0.87
#